data_AF-A0A0F2TIW6-F1
#
_entry.id   AF-A0A0F2TIW6-F1
#
_cell.length_a   1.000
_cell.length_b   1.000
_cell.length_c   1.000
_cell.angle_alpha   90.00
_cell.angle_beta   90.00
_cell.angle_gamma   90.00
#
_symmetry.space_group_name_H-M   'P 1'
#
loop_
_entity.id
_entity.type
_entity.pdbx_description
1 polymer ?
#
loop_
_entity_poly.entity_id
_entity_poly.type
_entity_poly.pdbx_seq_one_letter_code
_entity_poly.pdbx_strand_id
1 'polypeptide(L)'
;MTFRTTFRTTLTERERAYLAGQPLARLATIGPGGGPHVRPVGFRLNADGTIDIGGPDNARSRKYRNARACPEVSVLIDDLAPADDPVAPGWGRGVEIRGRAELVTVDVPPVQPDAFSKDVIRVHPRRIITWNLAARGSTARDLGV
;
A
#
# COMPACT_ATOMS: atom_id res chain seq x y z
N MET A 1 -22.62 -24.53 12.59
CA MET A 1 -21.23 -25.06 12.70
C MET A 1 -20.38 -24.23 11.76
N THR A 2 -19.78 -23.15 12.25
CA THR A 2 -19.17 -22.12 11.41
C THR A 2 -17.66 -22.36 11.40
N PHE A 3 -17.12 -22.76 10.24
CA PHE A 3 -15.69 -22.90 10.05
C PHE A 3 -15.04 -21.52 10.11
N ARG A 4 -14.36 -21.23 11.23
CA ARG A 4 -13.51 -20.05 11.38
C ARG A 4 -12.11 -20.43 10.91
N THR A 5 -11.89 -20.48 9.60
CA THR A 5 -10.55 -20.61 9.04
C THR A 5 -9.82 -19.31 9.27
N THR A 6 -9.04 -19.25 10.36
CA THR A 6 -8.20 -18.11 10.69
C THR A 6 -6.90 -18.26 9.90
N PHE A 7 -6.92 -17.85 8.62
CA PHE A 7 -5.65 -17.60 7.94
C PHE A 7 -5.00 -16.37 8.60
N ARG A 8 -3.74 -16.50 9.01
CA ARG A 8 -2.87 -15.42 9.53
C ARG A 8 -2.44 -14.46 8.39
N THR A 9 -3.35 -14.05 7.50
CA THR A 9 -3.05 -13.56 6.15
C THR A 9 -3.35 -12.08 5.89
N THR A 10 -3.56 -11.24 6.91
CA THR A 10 -4.01 -9.85 6.66
C THR A 10 -3.32 -8.78 7.50
N LEU A 11 -3.45 -7.53 7.05
CA LEU A 11 -3.24 -6.33 7.86
C LEU A 11 -4.03 -6.46 9.17
N THR A 12 -3.43 -6.04 10.29
CA THR A 12 -4.09 -5.98 11.60
C THR A 12 -5.17 -4.90 11.59
N GLU A 13 -6.13 -4.96 12.50
CA GLU A 13 -7.17 -3.92 12.63
C GLU A 13 -6.58 -2.53 12.81
N ARG A 14 -5.51 -2.42 13.61
CA ARG A 14 -4.80 -1.15 13.85
C ARG A 14 -4.12 -0.62 12.59
N GLU A 15 -3.49 -1.48 11.80
CA GLU A 15 -2.90 -1.08 10.51
C GLU A 15 -3.98 -0.68 9.51
N ARG A 16 -5.08 -1.43 9.42
CA ARG A 16 -6.22 -1.07 8.54
C ARG A 16 -6.82 0.29 8.92
N ALA A 17 -7.04 0.51 10.22
CA ALA A 17 -7.54 1.78 10.73
C ALA A 17 -6.57 2.94 10.44
N TYR A 18 -5.27 2.72 10.63
CA TYR A 18 -4.24 3.69 10.26
C TYR A 18 -4.29 4.01 8.76
N LEU A 19 -4.22 2.99 7.89
CA LEU A 19 -4.25 3.17 6.44
C LEU A 19 -5.53 3.87 5.95
N ALA A 20 -6.69 3.59 6.55
CA ALA A 20 -7.95 4.25 6.22
C ALA A 20 -7.96 5.75 6.54
N GLY A 21 -7.13 6.19 7.50
CA GLY A 21 -6.99 7.61 7.86
C GLY A 21 -5.97 8.38 7.01
N GLN A 22 -5.28 7.72 6.07
CA GLN A 22 -4.17 8.33 5.34
C GLN A 22 -4.59 8.77 3.94
N PRO A 23 -4.27 10.02 3.53
CA PRO A 23 -4.72 10.56 2.23
C PRO A 23 -3.85 10.13 1.05
N LEU A 24 -2.67 9.57 1.31
CA LEU A 24 -1.57 9.43 0.35
C LEU A 24 -0.71 8.20 0.70
N ALA A 25 -0.18 7.57 -0.34
CA ALA A 25 0.91 6.60 -0.24
C ALA A 25 2.09 7.00 -1.15
N ARG A 26 3.25 6.40 -0.92
CA ARG A 26 4.43 6.47 -1.79
C ARG A 26 4.63 5.10 -2.42
N LEU A 27 4.55 5.02 -3.75
CA LEU A 27 4.82 3.79 -4.48
C LEU A 27 6.25 3.82 -5.02
N ALA A 28 7.05 2.84 -4.61
CA ALA A 28 8.33 2.52 -5.20
C ALA A 28 8.18 1.41 -6.26
N THR A 29 8.78 1.63 -7.42
CA THR A 29 8.83 0.70 -8.56
C THR A 29 10.26 0.66 -9.12
N ILE A 30 10.61 -0.40 -9.85
CA ILE A 30 11.93 -0.56 -10.47
C ILE A 30 11.84 -0.23 -11.96
N GLY A 31 12.65 0.72 -12.41
CA GLY A 31 12.77 1.11 -13.81
C GLY A 31 13.70 0.19 -14.62
N PRO A 32 13.77 0.40 -15.95
CA PRO A 32 14.72 -0.33 -16.81
C PRO A 32 16.15 -0.23 -16.27
N GLY A 33 16.88 -1.34 -16.28
CA GLY A 33 18.26 -1.40 -15.75
C GLY A 33 18.37 -1.35 -14.22
N GLY A 34 17.27 -1.51 -13.49
CA GLY A 34 17.29 -1.59 -12.01
C GLY A 34 17.19 -0.25 -11.28
N GLY A 35 17.01 0.86 -11.99
CA GLY A 35 16.92 2.19 -11.37
C GLY A 35 15.67 2.36 -10.50
N PRO A 36 15.78 2.84 -9.24
CA PRO A 36 14.62 3.04 -8.38
C PRO A 36 13.77 4.23 -8.84
N HIS A 37 12.45 4.13 -8.68
CA HIS A 37 11.52 5.21 -8.97
C HIS A 37 10.42 5.27 -7.92
N VAL A 38 10.26 6.42 -7.26
CA VAL A 38 9.23 6.67 -6.23
C VAL A 38 8.26 7.77 -6.66
N ARG A 39 6.96 7.57 -6.42
CA ARG A 39 5.93 8.60 -6.65
C ARG A 39 4.89 8.64 -5.54
N PRO A 40 4.41 9.85 -5.16
CA PRO A 40 3.18 9.97 -4.37
C PRO A 40 1.99 9.48 -5.21
N VAL A 41 1.07 8.74 -4.57
CA VAL A 41 -0.10 8.15 -5.21
C VAL A 41 -1.32 8.18 -4.28
N GLY A 42 -2.51 8.36 -4.85
CA GLY A 42 -3.74 7.99 -4.19
C GLY A 42 -3.87 6.47 -4.15
N PHE A 43 -4.40 5.92 -3.06
CA PHE A 43 -4.60 4.49 -2.90
C PHE A 43 -5.95 4.17 -2.26
N ARG A 44 -6.40 2.94 -2.47
CA ARG A 44 -7.54 2.34 -1.77
C ARG A 44 -7.13 1.01 -1.18
N LEU A 45 -7.38 0.80 0.11
CA LEU A 45 -7.25 -0.50 0.74
C LEU A 45 -8.53 -1.32 0.49
N ASN A 46 -8.38 -2.51 -0.09
CA ASN A 46 -9.49 -3.43 -0.33
C ASN A 46 -9.76 -4.34 0.88
N ALA A 47 -10.95 -4.94 0.92
CA ALA A 47 -11.35 -5.83 2.00
C ALA A 47 -10.40 -7.04 2.15
N ASP A 48 -9.97 -7.60 1.02
CA ASP A 48 -9.02 -8.73 0.95
C ASP A 48 -7.58 -8.36 1.34
N GLY A 49 -7.29 -7.08 1.59
CA GLY A 49 -5.98 -6.58 1.96
C GLY A 49 -5.09 -6.14 0.79
N THR A 50 -5.54 -6.28 -0.45
CA THR A 50 -4.85 -5.69 -1.60
C THR A 50 -4.96 -4.17 -1.60
N ILE A 51 -4.03 -3.50 -2.28
CA ILE A 51 -4.01 -2.04 -2.40
C ILE A 51 -4.18 -1.65 -3.86
N ASP A 52 -5.21 -0.90 -4.17
CA ASP A 52 -5.43 -0.36 -5.50
C ASP A 52 -4.82 1.04 -5.61
N ILE A 53 -3.94 1.21 -6.60
CA ILE A 53 -3.29 2.49 -6.92
C ILE A 53 -3.80 2.98 -8.27
N GLY A 54 -4.51 4.10 -8.25
CA GLY A 54 -5.06 4.76 -9.44
C GLY A 54 -4.23 5.94 -9.95
N GLY A 55 -4.78 6.64 -10.93
CA GLY A 55 -4.27 7.93 -11.42
C GLY A 55 -4.98 8.37 -12.71
N PRO A 56 -4.77 9.61 -13.17
CA PRO A 56 -5.50 10.17 -14.32
C PRO A 56 -5.32 9.40 -15.64
N ASP A 57 -4.09 9.07 -15.98
CA ASP A 57 -3.73 8.27 -17.16
C ASP A 57 -2.71 7.21 -16.71
N ASN A 58 -3.21 6.23 -15.94
CA ASN A 58 -2.33 5.36 -15.17
C ASN A 58 -1.50 4.46 -16.09
N ALA A 59 -2.10 3.89 -17.15
CA ALA A 59 -1.41 3.02 -18.11
C ALA A 59 -0.23 3.71 -18.83
N ARG A 60 -0.32 5.02 -19.07
CA ARG A 60 0.77 5.82 -19.68
C ARG A 60 1.77 6.37 -18.66
N SER A 61 1.61 6.08 -17.37
CA SER A 61 2.55 6.53 -16.35
C SER A 61 3.82 5.67 -16.28
N ARG A 62 4.93 6.26 -15.79
CA ARG A 62 6.20 5.53 -15.58
C ARG A 62 6.03 4.39 -14.58
N LYS A 63 5.34 4.63 -13.45
CA LYS A 63 5.11 3.63 -12.40
C LYS A 63 4.37 2.39 -12.92
N TYR A 64 3.41 2.58 -13.82
CA TYR A 64 2.67 1.48 -14.45
C TYR A 64 3.53 0.66 -15.40
N ARG A 65 4.32 1.33 -16.27
CA ARG A 65 5.27 0.62 -17.15
C ARG A 65 6.35 -0.13 -16.37
N ASN A 66 6.82 0.46 -15.27
CA ASN A 66 7.78 -0.20 -14.37
C ASN A 66 7.16 -1.45 -13.74
N ALA A 67 5.97 -1.33 -13.14
CA ALA A 67 5.24 -2.44 -12.53
C ALA A 67 4.93 -3.57 -13.53
N ARG A 68 4.70 -3.24 -14.80
CA ARG A 68 4.54 -4.23 -15.88
C ARG A 68 5.81 -5.05 -16.12
N ALA A 69 6.97 -4.41 -16.08
CA ALA A 69 8.26 -5.03 -16.38
C ALA A 69 8.86 -5.76 -15.17
N CYS A 70 8.68 -5.19 -13.98
CA CYS A 70 9.16 -5.71 -12.70
C CYS A 70 8.03 -5.52 -11.67
N PRO A 71 7.25 -6.58 -11.38
CA PRO A 71 6.07 -6.46 -10.53
C PRO A 71 6.41 -6.28 -9.05
N GLU A 72 7.67 -6.45 -8.63
CA GLU A 72 8.12 -6.18 -7.27
C GLU A 72 8.02 -4.69 -6.95
N VAL A 73 7.18 -4.36 -5.96
CA VAL A 73 6.90 -2.98 -5.55
C VAL A 73 6.90 -2.85 -4.03
N SER A 74 7.11 -1.62 -3.56
CA SER A 74 6.90 -1.26 -2.15
C SER A 74 5.96 -0.06 -2.06
N VAL A 75 4.96 -0.15 -1.18
CA VAL A 75 4.01 0.93 -0.88
C VAL A 75 4.27 1.39 0.54
N LEU A 76 4.64 2.66 0.70
CA LEU A 76 4.92 3.28 1.98
C LEU A 76 3.79 4.26 2.34
N ILE A 77 3.20 4.09 3.51
CA ILE A 77 2.21 5.01 4.06
C ILE A 77 2.72 5.46 5.42
N ASP A 78 3.02 6.75 5.54
CA ASP A 78 3.70 7.35 6.68
C ASP A 78 3.28 8.79 6.92
N ASP A 79 3.32 9.18 8.20
CA ASP A 79 3.11 10.53 8.70
C ASP A 79 4.00 10.80 9.92
N LEU A 80 4.05 12.07 10.32
CA LEU A 80 4.60 12.45 11.62
C LEU A 80 3.48 12.31 12.66
N ALA A 81 3.72 11.51 13.69
CA ALA A 81 2.76 11.36 14.76
C ALA A 81 2.52 12.70 15.46
N PRO A 82 1.25 13.08 15.73
CA PRO A 82 0.92 14.27 16.50
C PRO A 82 1.64 14.33 17.86
N ALA A 83 1.79 15.54 18.41
CA ALA A 83 2.49 15.74 19.68
C ALA A 83 1.80 15.05 20.88
N ASP A 84 0.49 14.79 20.77
CA ASP A 84 -0.34 14.09 21.75
C ASP A 84 -0.53 12.60 21.42
N ASP A 85 0.17 12.06 20.41
CA ASP A 85 0.11 10.63 20.10
C ASP A 85 0.60 9.79 21.29
N PRO A 86 -0.17 8.77 21.72
CA PRO A 86 0.16 8.01 22.93
C PRO A 86 1.30 7.00 22.74
N VAL A 87 1.71 6.71 21.51
CA VAL A 87 2.74 5.72 21.19
C VAL A 87 4.06 6.41 20.86
N ALA A 88 4.01 7.41 19.98
CA ALA A 88 5.21 7.98 19.38
C ALA A 88 5.20 9.49 19.14
N PRO A 89 4.92 10.32 20.17
CA PRO A 89 4.68 11.75 20.00
C PRO A 89 5.87 12.47 19.36
N GLY A 90 5.65 13.08 18.18
CA GLY A 90 6.68 13.79 17.42
C GLY A 90 7.64 12.90 16.61
N TRP A 91 7.35 11.62 16.42
CA TRP A 91 8.16 10.70 15.61
C TRP A 91 7.41 10.22 14.37
N GLY A 92 8.16 9.81 13.35
CA GLY A 92 7.56 9.15 12.19
C GLY A 92 6.89 7.82 12.59
N ARG A 93 5.71 7.54 12.05
CA ARG A 93 5.00 6.26 12.18
C ARG A 93 4.51 5.83 10.80
N GLY A 94 4.20 4.54 10.64
CA GLY A 94 3.66 4.09 9.36
C GLY A 94 3.73 2.60 9.09
N VAL A 95 3.39 2.27 7.85
CA VAL A 95 3.33 0.92 7.29
C VAL A 95 4.03 0.89 5.93
N GLU A 96 4.97 -0.01 5.76
CA GLU A 96 5.55 -0.38 4.46
C GLU A 96 4.96 -1.74 4.04
N ILE A 97 4.46 -1.80 2.82
CA ILE A 97 3.87 -3.00 2.23
C ILE A 97 4.68 -3.36 1.00
N ARG A 98 5.49 -4.41 1.10
CA ARG A 98 6.19 -4.98 -0.05
C ARG A 98 5.30 -6.05 -0.66
N GLY A 99 5.17 -6.02 -1.98
CA GLY A 99 4.23 -6.88 -2.67
C GLY A 99 4.55 -7.05 -4.14
N ARG A 100 3.63 -7.74 -4.83
CA ARG A 100 3.63 -7.85 -6.28
C ARG A 100 2.50 -7.03 -6.86
N ALA A 101 2.80 -6.23 -7.87
CA ALA A 101 1.84 -5.52 -8.67
C ALA A 101 1.16 -6.46 -9.68
N GLU A 102 -0.15 -6.36 -9.76
CA GLU A 102 -1.01 -6.87 -10.81
C GLU A 102 -1.62 -5.65 -11.51
N LEU A 103 -1.62 -5.65 -12.84
CA LEU A 103 -2.21 -4.58 -13.63
C LEU A 103 -3.61 -5.00 -14.03
N VAL A 104 -4.62 -4.27 -13.55
CA VAL A 104 -6.03 -4.62 -13.73
C VAL A 104 -6.81 -3.44 -14.29
N THR A 105 -7.86 -3.73 -15.03
CA THR A 105 -8.88 -2.75 -15.41
C THR A 105 -10.10 -2.96 -14.52
N VAL A 106 -10.60 -1.88 -13.91
CA VAL A 106 -11.76 -1.92 -13.00
C VAL A 106 -12.94 -1.15 -13.58
N ASP A 107 -14.15 -1.47 -13.13
CA ASP A 107 -15.34 -0.73 -13.55
C ASP A 107 -15.38 0.69 -12.97
N VAL A 108 -15.01 0.82 -11.69
CA VAL A 108 -14.99 2.08 -10.94
C VAL A 108 -13.56 2.36 -10.46
N PRO A 109 -12.89 3.42 -10.96
CA PRO A 109 -11.56 3.80 -10.53
C PRO A 109 -11.49 4.09 -9.02
N PRO A 110 -10.38 3.76 -8.34
CA PRO A 110 -10.22 4.04 -6.91
C PRO A 110 -9.97 5.54 -6.67
N VAL A 111 -10.30 6.02 -5.45
CA VAL A 111 -10.00 7.37 -4.93
C VAL A 111 -10.75 8.52 -5.59
N GLN A 112 -10.66 8.69 -6.92
CA GLN A 112 -11.27 9.80 -7.68
C GLN A 112 -11.91 9.28 -8.97
N PRO A 113 -13.12 8.70 -8.94
CA PRO A 113 -13.75 8.05 -10.09
C PRO A 113 -13.91 8.95 -11.32
N ASP A 114 -14.17 10.24 -11.12
CA ASP A 114 -14.40 11.20 -12.21
C ASP A 114 -13.10 11.69 -12.88
N ALA A 115 -11.95 11.45 -12.24
CA ALA A 115 -10.66 11.97 -12.70
C ALA A 115 -9.62 10.88 -12.98
N PHE A 116 -9.79 9.66 -12.47
CA PHE A 116 -8.82 8.58 -12.61
C PHE A 116 -9.23 7.61 -13.72
N SER A 117 -8.24 7.09 -14.46
CA SER A 117 -8.44 6.03 -15.44
C SER A 117 -8.84 4.71 -14.76
N LYS A 118 -9.49 3.82 -15.51
CA LYS A 118 -9.85 2.46 -15.09
C LYS A 118 -8.65 1.51 -14.92
N ASP A 119 -7.48 1.90 -15.42
CA ASP A 119 -6.25 1.13 -15.26
C ASP A 119 -5.67 1.31 -13.84
N VAL A 120 -5.51 0.21 -13.12
CA VAL A 120 -5.12 0.18 -11.71
C VAL A 120 -3.89 -0.71 -11.54
N ILE A 121 -2.99 -0.27 -10.66
CA ILE A 121 -1.92 -1.12 -10.12
C ILE A 121 -2.46 -1.70 -8.81
N ARG A 122 -2.84 -2.97 -8.80
CA ARG A 122 -3.25 -3.70 -7.60
C ARG A 122 -2.03 -4.35 -6.97
N VAL A 123 -1.73 -4.00 -5.73
CA VAL A 123 -0.61 -4.57 -4.98
C VAL A 123 -1.11 -5.69 -4.09
N HIS A 124 -0.54 -6.87 -4.27
CA HIS A 124 -0.72 -8.06 -3.44
C HIS A 124 0.36 -8.09 -2.36
N PRO A 125 0.02 -7.84 -1.08
CA PRO A 125 1.01 -7.79 -0.01
C PRO A 125 1.73 -9.13 0.17
N ARG A 126 3.05 -9.08 0.37
CA ARG A 126 3.91 -10.23 0.69
C ARG A 126 4.70 -10.03 1.97
N ARG A 127 5.02 -8.79 2.32
CA ARG A 127 5.65 -8.44 3.59
C ARG A 127 5.10 -7.11 4.09
N ILE A 128 4.80 -7.07 5.38
CA ILE A 128 4.33 -5.87 6.07
C ILE A 128 5.37 -5.50 7.11
N ILE A 129 5.81 -4.25 7.06
CA ILE A 129 6.64 -3.62 8.08
C ILE A 129 5.82 -2.49 8.68
N THR A 130 5.82 -2.39 10.00
CA THR A 130 5.06 -1.37 10.71
C THR A 130 5.92 -0.81 11.82
N TRP A 131 5.93 0.51 11.99
CA TRP A 131 6.65 1.15 13.07
C TRP A 131 5.78 2.18 13.79
N ASN A 132 5.96 2.26 15.11
CA ASN A 132 5.38 3.30 15.94
C ASN A 132 3.83 3.42 15.90
N LEU A 133 3.10 2.35 15.57
CA LEU A 133 1.62 2.34 15.58
C LEU A 133 1.01 1.69 16.84
N ALA A 134 1.57 0.57 17.28
CA ALA A 134 1.09 -0.16 18.47
C ALA A 134 2.02 -0.01 19.67
N ALA A 135 3.32 0.08 19.39
CA ALA A 135 4.38 0.31 20.34
C ALA A 135 5.54 1.01 19.61
N ARG A 136 6.49 1.56 20.37
CA ARG A 136 7.73 2.12 19.82
C ARG A 136 8.54 1.03 19.10
N GLY A 137 9.22 1.46 18.03
CA GLY A 137 10.06 0.60 17.22
C GLY A 137 9.32 -0.03 16.04
N SER A 138 9.98 -0.98 15.39
CA SER A 138 9.51 -1.60 14.15
C SER A 138 9.23 -3.09 14.34
N THR A 139 8.19 -3.58 13.67
CA THR A 139 7.87 -4.99 13.53
C THR A 139 7.74 -5.33 12.05
N ALA A 140 8.06 -6.56 11.67
CA ALA A 140 7.94 -7.03 10.31
C ALA A 140 7.40 -8.45 10.27
N ARG A 141 6.57 -8.75 9.28
CA ARG A 141 6.04 -10.10 9.03
C ARG A 141 5.91 -10.38 7.54
N ASP A 142 6.23 -11.60 7.17
CA ASP A 142 5.93 -12.14 5.83
C ASP A 142 4.52 -12.73 5.83
N LEU A 143 3.82 -12.53 4.72
CA LEU A 143 2.55 -13.19 4.42
C LEU A 143 2.88 -14.38 3.53
N GLY A 144 2.53 -15.59 3.97
CA GLY A 144 2.86 -16.85 3.29
C GLY A 144 2.59 -16.81 1.79
N VAL A 145 3.45 -17.50 1.03
CA VAL A 145 3.41 -17.50 -0.44
C VAL A 145 2.16 -18.15 -1.01
#